data_AF-A0A7Y4EEA5-F1
#
_entry.id   AF-A0A7Y4EEA5-F1
#
_cell.length_a   1.000
_cell.length_b   1.000
_cell.length_c   1.000
_cell.angle_alpha   90.00
_cell.angle_beta   90.00
_cell.angle_gamma   90.00
#
_symmetry.space_group_name_H-M   'P 1'
#
loop_
_entity.id
_entity.type
_entity.pdbx_description
1 polymer ?
#
loop_
_entity_poly.entity_id
_entity_poly.type
_entity_poly.pdbx_seq_one_letter_code
_entity_poly.pdbx_strand_id
1 'polypeptide(L)'
;MQHNSFFARFARGNLVLQILAGIVLGVGLATISPEYAQSVGLLGSLFVGALKAVAPILVFILVAASIANQKKNQHTYMRPIVVLYLFGTFTAALTAVALSFMFPTTLTLVSGAEGATPPQGIAEVMNTLLFKIVDNPVNALMDANYIGILAWAVGLGLALHHASATTKAVFEDLSHGVSQIVRFIIRLAPFGIFGLVSSTLATTGFDALAGYAQLLAVLLGAMAIIALVVNPIIVLVKTGENPYPLVFQCIRESGVTAFFTRSSAANIPVNMALCEKLKLDEDTYSVSIPLGATINMAGAAITITTLTLAAVHTMGIEIDILTALLLSVVAAISACGASGVAGGSLLLIPLACGLFGIPNEIAMQVVAVGFIIGVVQDSAETALNSSTDVVFTAAVCKAKHKQDA
;
A
#
# COMPACT_ATOMS: atom_id res chain seq x y z
N MET A 1 -23.55 -30.35 -14.03
CA MET A 1 -24.49 -29.25 -13.74
C MET A 1 -23.80 -28.29 -12.77
N GLN A 2 -23.18 -27.22 -13.27
CA GLN A 2 -22.56 -26.19 -12.42
C GLN A 2 -23.68 -25.34 -11.82
N HIS A 3 -23.89 -25.40 -10.50
CA HIS A 3 -24.86 -24.55 -9.82
C HIS A 3 -24.47 -23.08 -10.03
N ASN A 4 -25.28 -22.39 -10.84
CA ASN A 4 -25.23 -20.97 -11.10
C ASN A 4 -25.80 -20.21 -9.89
N SER A 5 -25.26 -20.44 -8.69
CA SER A 5 -25.75 -19.77 -7.48
C SER A 5 -25.41 -18.28 -7.54
N PHE A 6 -26.29 -17.43 -7.00
CA PHE A 6 -26.04 -16.00 -6.86
C PHE A 6 -24.69 -15.72 -6.20
N PHE A 7 -24.34 -16.52 -5.19
CA PHE A 7 -23.05 -16.47 -4.51
C PHE A 7 -21.86 -16.75 -5.44
N ALA A 8 -21.98 -17.74 -6.32
CA ALA A 8 -20.93 -18.07 -7.28
C ALA A 8 -20.77 -17.01 -8.39
N ARG A 9 -21.85 -16.29 -8.74
CA ARG A 9 -21.80 -15.13 -9.67
C ARG A 9 -21.23 -13.90 -8.97
N PHE A 10 -21.62 -13.66 -7.72
CA PHE A 10 -21.08 -12.58 -6.90
C PHE A 10 -19.58 -12.78 -6.72
N ALA A 11 -19.14 -13.95 -6.23
CA ALA A 11 -17.73 -14.25 -5.97
C ALA A 11 -16.84 -14.09 -7.21
N ARG A 12 -17.36 -14.45 -8.40
CA ARG A 12 -16.65 -14.35 -9.69
C ARG A 12 -16.82 -13.00 -10.40
N GLY A 13 -17.66 -12.10 -9.88
CA GLY A 13 -17.93 -10.80 -10.48
C GLY A 13 -16.76 -9.82 -10.32
N ASN A 14 -16.74 -8.76 -11.15
CA ASN A 14 -15.74 -7.71 -11.04
C ASN A 14 -15.94 -6.93 -9.72
N LEU A 15 -14.98 -7.07 -8.81
CA LEU A 15 -15.01 -6.42 -7.50
C LEU A 15 -15.11 -4.89 -7.61
N VAL A 16 -14.47 -4.28 -8.61
CA VAL A 16 -14.55 -2.82 -8.83
C VAL A 16 -15.99 -2.37 -9.04
N LEU A 17 -16.69 -3.03 -9.98
CA LEU A 17 -18.07 -2.66 -10.30
C LEU A 17 -18.99 -2.87 -9.11
N GLN A 18 -18.72 -3.88 -8.28
CA GLN A 18 -19.50 -4.13 -7.07
C GLN A 18 -19.23 -3.09 -5.97
N ILE A 19 -17.97 -2.64 -5.81
CA ILE A 19 -17.64 -1.53 -4.91
C ILE A 19 -18.31 -0.24 -5.38
N LEU A 20 -18.22 0.10 -6.67
CA LEU A 20 -18.90 1.26 -7.25
C LEU A 20 -20.42 1.18 -7.05
N ALA A 21 -21.02 0.02 -7.27
CA ALA A 21 -22.42 -0.20 -6.97
C ALA A 21 -22.73 0.01 -5.49
N GLY A 22 -21.88 -0.49 -4.57
CA GLY A 22 -22.02 -0.27 -3.13
C GLY A 22 -21.96 1.21 -2.74
N ILE A 23 -21.04 1.98 -3.34
CA ILE A 23 -20.94 3.44 -3.15
C ILE A 23 -22.21 4.13 -3.65
N VAL A 24 -22.63 3.86 -4.89
CA VAL A 24 -23.82 4.49 -5.50
C VAL A 24 -25.09 4.16 -4.71
N LEU A 25 -25.26 2.89 -4.32
CA LEU A 25 -26.39 2.46 -3.49
C LEU A 25 -26.34 3.12 -2.10
N GLY A 26 -25.15 3.30 -1.53
CA GLY A 26 -25.00 3.92 -0.22
C GLY A 26 -25.31 5.42 -0.24
N VAL A 27 -24.83 6.11 -1.27
CA VAL A 27 -25.22 7.51 -1.55
C VAL A 27 -26.74 7.61 -1.73
N GLY A 28 -27.32 6.73 -2.56
CA GLY A 28 -28.76 6.70 -2.80
C GLY A 28 -29.57 6.49 -1.52
N LEU A 29 -29.18 5.52 -0.68
CA LEU A 29 -29.87 5.27 0.59
C LEU A 29 -29.76 6.46 1.56
N ALA A 30 -28.58 7.07 1.66
CA ALA A 30 -28.38 8.26 2.50
C ALA A 30 -29.25 9.44 2.04
N THR A 31 -29.49 9.61 0.74
CA THR A 31 -30.39 10.66 0.23
C THR A 31 -31.86 10.38 0.47
N ILE A 32 -32.29 9.13 0.32
CA ILE A 32 -33.72 8.76 0.40
C ILE A 32 -34.16 8.64 1.85
N SER A 33 -33.33 8.05 2.70
CA SER A 33 -33.65 7.83 4.11
C SER A 33 -32.39 7.78 4.98
N PRO A 34 -31.98 8.91 5.58
CA PRO A 34 -30.86 8.98 6.51
C PRO A 34 -30.96 8.00 7.70
N GLU A 35 -32.16 7.72 8.21
CA GLU A 35 -32.37 6.82 9.35
C GLU A 35 -31.98 5.37 9.05
N TYR A 36 -32.50 4.80 7.94
CA TYR A 36 -32.06 3.50 7.45
C TYR A 36 -30.58 3.49 7.04
N ALA A 37 -30.07 4.58 6.48
CA ALA A 37 -28.67 4.72 6.11
C ALA A 37 -27.72 4.63 7.33
N GLN A 38 -28.11 5.16 8.49
CA GLN A 38 -27.36 4.98 9.74
C GLN A 38 -27.41 3.52 10.22
N SER A 39 -28.57 2.88 10.12
CA SER A 39 -28.78 1.50 10.57
C SER A 39 -27.94 0.47 9.80
N VAL A 40 -27.77 0.66 8.48
CA VAL A 40 -26.89 -0.19 7.66
C VAL A 40 -25.40 0.04 7.94
N GLY A 41 -25.05 1.06 8.72
CA GLY A 41 -23.68 1.32 9.19
C GLY A 41 -23.05 0.14 9.92
N LEU A 42 -23.86 -0.75 10.52
CA LEU A 42 -23.41 -2.01 11.11
C LEU A 42 -22.55 -2.85 10.13
N LEU A 43 -22.94 -2.91 8.85
CA LEU A 43 -22.20 -3.64 7.82
C LEU A 43 -20.80 -3.05 7.62
N GLY A 44 -20.72 -1.72 7.68
CA GLY A 44 -19.46 -0.98 7.64
C GLY A 44 -18.58 -1.29 8.85
N SER A 45 -19.13 -1.19 10.05
CA SER A 45 -18.42 -1.49 11.30
C SER A 45 -17.91 -2.94 11.36
N LEU A 46 -18.71 -3.90 10.91
CA LEU A 46 -18.30 -5.31 10.83
C LEU A 46 -17.15 -5.52 9.82
N PHE A 47 -17.21 -4.84 8.67
CA PHE A 47 -16.14 -4.90 7.68
C PHE A 47 -14.83 -4.32 8.21
N VAL A 48 -14.88 -3.13 8.82
CA VAL A 48 -13.71 -2.49 9.45
C VAL A 48 -13.17 -3.36 10.59
N GLY A 49 -14.04 -3.94 11.42
CA GLY A 49 -13.66 -4.85 12.49
C GLY A 49 -12.95 -6.11 11.99
N ALA A 50 -13.42 -6.70 10.88
CA ALA A 50 -12.77 -7.86 10.27
C ALA A 50 -11.36 -7.53 9.75
N LEU A 51 -11.19 -6.36 9.11
CA LEU A 51 -9.87 -5.89 8.67
C LEU A 51 -8.95 -5.62 9.88
N LYS A 52 -9.48 -5.02 10.95
CA LYS A 52 -8.74 -4.74 12.19
C LYS A 52 -8.21 -6.02 12.82
N ALA A 53 -9.00 -7.09 12.83
CA ALA A 53 -8.65 -8.35 13.45
C ALA A 53 -7.50 -9.09 12.72
N VAL A 54 -7.46 -9.02 11.39
CA VAL A 54 -6.44 -9.75 10.61
C VAL A 54 -5.15 -8.98 10.39
N ALA A 55 -5.19 -7.64 10.42
CA ALA A 55 -4.08 -6.78 10.03
C ALA A 55 -2.78 -7.01 10.84
N PRO A 56 -2.77 -7.08 12.19
CA PRO A 56 -1.53 -7.30 12.95
C PRO A 56 -0.78 -8.59 12.56
N ILE A 57 -1.52 -9.69 12.42
CA ILE A 57 -0.97 -11.00 12.05
C ILE A 57 -0.45 -10.98 10.61
N LEU A 58 -1.21 -10.35 9.70
CA LEU A 58 -0.81 -10.19 8.31
C LEU A 58 0.54 -9.48 8.21
N VAL A 59 0.68 -8.32 8.85
CA VAL A 59 1.92 -7.53 8.80
C VAL A 59 3.10 -8.34 9.31
N PHE A 60 2.93 -9.02 10.46
CA PHE A 60 4.00 -9.84 11.05
C PHE A 60 4.49 -10.94 10.10
N ILE A 61 3.56 -11.76 9.62
CA ILE A 61 3.90 -12.92 8.78
C ILE A 61 4.43 -12.50 7.42
N LEU A 62 3.79 -11.51 6.79
CA LEU A 62 4.13 -11.12 5.42
C LEU A 62 5.50 -10.45 5.36
N VAL A 63 5.81 -9.54 6.30
CA VAL A 63 7.14 -8.91 6.37
C VAL A 63 8.22 -9.96 6.68
N ALA A 64 7.99 -10.85 7.65
CA ALA A 64 8.95 -11.90 7.99
C ALA A 64 9.19 -12.85 6.81
N ALA A 65 8.14 -13.31 6.14
CA ALA A 65 8.22 -14.20 4.98
C ALA A 65 8.94 -13.54 3.79
N SER A 66 8.64 -12.26 3.52
CA SER A 66 9.27 -11.48 2.44
C SER A 66 10.79 -11.38 2.63
N ILE A 67 11.26 -11.06 3.83
CA ILE A 67 12.69 -10.95 4.15
C ILE A 67 13.37 -12.33 4.15
N ALA A 68 12.71 -13.35 4.71
CA ALA A 68 13.24 -14.71 4.79
C ALA A 68 13.47 -15.34 3.40
N ASN A 69 12.54 -15.09 2.45
CA ASN A 69 12.54 -15.64 1.10
C ASN A 69 13.32 -14.82 0.07
N GLN A 70 13.96 -13.73 0.48
CA GLN A 70 14.87 -13.00 -0.39
C GLN A 70 15.99 -13.93 -0.88
N LYS A 71 16.12 -14.12 -2.20
CA LYS A 71 17.11 -15.04 -2.78
C LYS A 71 18.54 -14.48 -2.63
N LYS A 72 19.50 -15.32 -2.21
CA LYS A 72 20.94 -15.00 -2.31
C LYS A 72 21.40 -15.18 -3.75
N ASN A 73 21.92 -14.10 -4.35
CA ASN A 73 22.72 -14.01 -5.57
C ASN A 73 22.80 -15.26 -6.47
N GLN A 74 22.28 -15.12 -7.68
CA GLN A 74 22.92 -15.66 -8.89
C GLN A 74 23.27 -14.46 -9.78
N HIS A 75 24.37 -14.56 -10.52
CA HIS A 75 25.04 -13.48 -11.24
C HIS A 75 24.09 -12.56 -12.04
N THR A 76 23.89 -11.32 -11.59
CA THR A 76 23.49 -10.18 -12.45
C THR A 76 23.49 -8.84 -11.71
N TYR A 77 23.23 -7.75 -12.43
CA TYR A 77 23.20 -6.35 -11.98
C TYR A 77 22.08 -6.01 -10.96
N MET A 78 21.72 -6.96 -10.11
CA MET A 78 20.63 -6.88 -9.13
C MET A 78 20.87 -5.84 -8.04
N ARG A 79 22.10 -5.70 -7.53
CA ARG A 79 22.39 -4.74 -6.44
C ARG A 79 22.03 -3.30 -6.84
N PRO A 80 22.46 -2.77 -8.00
CA PRO A 80 22.00 -1.47 -8.48
C PRO A 80 20.48 -1.34 -8.61
N ILE A 81 19.78 -2.39 -9.07
CA ILE A 81 18.32 -2.37 -9.24
C ILE A 81 17.61 -2.28 -7.88
N VAL A 82 18.01 -3.12 -6.92
CA VAL A 82 17.45 -3.09 -5.56
C VAL A 82 17.67 -1.74 -4.89
N VAL A 83 18.85 -1.13 -5.08
CA VAL A 83 19.12 0.23 -4.59
C VAL A 83 18.17 1.24 -5.23
N LEU A 84 17.90 1.14 -6.53
CA LEU A 84 16.92 1.99 -7.19
C LEU A 84 15.49 1.75 -6.70
N TYR A 85 15.07 0.51 -6.45
CA TYR A 85 13.75 0.21 -5.88
C TYR A 85 13.56 0.86 -4.51
N LEU A 86 14.53 0.71 -3.60
CA LEU A 86 14.46 1.32 -2.27
C LEU A 86 14.50 2.84 -2.33
N PHE A 87 15.38 3.40 -3.17
CA PHE A 87 15.49 4.84 -3.37
C PHE A 87 14.22 5.45 -4.01
N GLY A 88 13.67 4.80 -5.04
CA GLY A 88 12.43 5.20 -5.69
C GLY A 88 11.24 5.15 -4.73
N THR A 89 11.15 4.09 -3.93
CA THR A 89 10.08 3.95 -2.91
C THR A 89 10.19 5.03 -1.83
N PHE A 90 11.40 5.32 -1.35
CA PHE A 90 11.63 6.39 -0.37
C PHE A 90 11.32 7.79 -0.93
N THR A 91 11.75 8.08 -2.16
CA THR A 91 11.44 9.36 -2.82
C THR A 91 9.94 9.51 -3.14
N ALA A 92 9.23 8.40 -3.37
CA ALA A 92 7.77 8.36 -3.47
C ALA A 92 7.09 8.78 -2.17
N ALA A 93 7.53 8.23 -1.03
CA ALA A 93 7.03 8.66 0.27
C ALA A 93 7.33 10.15 0.56
N LEU A 94 8.53 10.64 0.24
CA LEU A 94 8.86 12.06 0.37
C LEU A 94 7.99 12.97 -0.50
N THR A 95 7.68 12.53 -1.72
CA THR A 95 6.78 13.28 -2.62
C THR A 95 5.38 13.34 -2.05
N ALA A 96 4.90 12.25 -1.45
CA ALA A 96 3.63 12.22 -0.73
C ALA A 96 3.65 13.18 0.48
N VAL A 97 4.71 13.20 1.29
CA VAL A 97 4.88 14.18 2.38
C VAL A 97 4.76 15.61 1.85
N ALA A 98 5.53 15.95 0.81
CA ALA A 98 5.55 17.29 0.26
C ALA A 98 4.16 17.73 -0.22
N LEU A 99 3.47 16.87 -0.98
CA LEU A 99 2.12 17.19 -1.45
C LEU A 99 1.08 17.21 -0.32
N SER A 100 1.19 16.35 0.68
CA SER A 100 0.31 16.38 1.85
C SER A 100 0.48 17.63 2.69
N PHE A 101 1.68 18.22 2.76
CA PHE A 101 1.88 19.53 3.40
C PHE A 101 1.41 20.70 2.54
N MET A 102 1.54 20.62 1.21
CA MET A 102 1.03 21.65 0.30
C MET A 102 -0.51 21.65 0.23
N PHE A 103 -1.12 20.47 0.33
CA PHE A 103 -2.55 20.24 0.21
C PHE A 103 -3.07 19.40 1.39
N PRO A 104 -3.05 19.96 2.61
CA PRO A 104 -3.48 19.24 3.80
C PRO A 104 -4.93 18.79 3.63
N THR A 105 -5.16 17.50 3.84
CA THR A 105 -6.46 16.88 3.67
C THR A 105 -6.92 16.32 5.01
N THR A 106 -8.18 16.57 5.36
CA THR A 106 -8.82 16.02 6.57
C THR A 106 -9.85 14.97 6.18
N LEU A 107 -10.07 14.00 7.06
CA LEU A 107 -10.97 12.87 6.88
C LEU A 107 -12.19 13.05 7.77
N THR A 108 -13.33 12.59 7.27
CA THR A 108 -14.53 12.44 8.09
C THR A 108 -14.47 11.08 8.80
N LEU A 109 -14.30 11.11 10.13
CA LEU A 109 -14.25 9.93 10.99
C LEU A 109 -15.62 9.69 11.63
N VAL A 110 -16.04 8.43 11.68
CA VAL A 110 -17.36 8.00 12.22
C VAL A 110 -17.39 8.08 13.75
N SER A 111 -16.22 8.11 14.40
CA SER A 111 -16.07 8.27 15.85
C SER A 111 -15.14 9.44 16.14
N GLY A 112 -15.64 10.44 16.86
CA GLY A 112 -14.80 11.54 17.36
C GLY A 112 -13.72 11.00 18.27
N ALA A 113 -12.49 11.45 18.06
CA ALA A 113 -11.33 11.04 18.84
C ALA A 113 -11.29 11.75 20.20
N GLU A 114 -12.27 11.47 21.06
CA GLU A 114 -12.21 11.95 22.44
C GLU A 114 -11.12 11.18 23.19
N GLY A 115 -10.05 11.87 23.60
CA GLY A 115 -9.04 11.34 24.52
C GLY A 115 -7.67 10.98 23.94
N ALA A 116 -7.42 11.17 22.64
CA ALA A 116 -6.07 11.03 22.09
C ALA A 116 -5.29 12.33 22.34
N THR A 117 -4.41 12.35 23.35
CA THR A 117 -3.42 13.43 23.50
C THR A 117 -2.31 13.25 22.48
N PRO A 118 -2.09 14.21 21.57
CA PRO A 118 -0.94 14.20 20.67
C PRO A 118 0.35 14.15 21.48
N PRO A 119 1.40 13.46 21.02
CA PRO A 119 2.72 13.59 21.63
C PRO A 119 3.20 15.05 21.58
N GLN A 120 3.76 15.56 22.67
CA GLN A 120 4.12 16.96 22.86
C GLN A 120 5.45 17.35 22.19
N GLY A 121 6.10 16.43 21.47
CA GLY A 121 7.29 16.71 20.68
C GLY A 121 8.05 15.47 20.22
N ILE A 122 9.04 15.66 19.35
CA ILE A 122 9.80 14.57 18.72
C ILE A 122 10.53 13.68 19.73
N ALA A 123 11.00 14.23 20.85
CA ALA A 123 11.66 13.45 21.90
C ALA A 123 10.70 12.44 22.54
N GLU A 124 9.43 12.81 22.74
CA GLU A 124 8.40 11.91 23.26
C GLU A 124 7.99 10.87 22.21
N VAL A 125 7.90 11.27 20.93
CA VAL A 125 7.71 10.34 19.82
C VAL A 125 8.85 9.32 19.80
N MET A 126 10.11 9.76 19.75
CA MET A 126 11.27 8.87 19.73
C MET A 126 11.33 7.95 20.94
N ASN A 127 11.06 8.45 22.15
CA ASN A 127 11.06 7.64 23.37
C ASN A 127 9.95 6.58 23.33
N THR A 128 8.74 6.97 22.93
CA THR A 128 7.61 6.05 22.72
C THR A 128 7.93 5.01 21.66
N LEU A 129 8.56 5.40 20.54
CA LEU A 129 8.99 4.49 19.48
C LEU A 129 10.00 3.47 20.01
N LEU A 130 11.01 3.91 20.76
CA LEU A 130 12.04 3.03 21.30
C LEU A 130 11.44 1.94 22.20
N PHE A 131 10.53 2.31 23.10
CA PHE A 131 9.83 1.32 23.94
C PHE A 131 8.90 0.41 23.13
N LYS A 132 8.17 0.95 22.15
CA LYS A 132 7.29 0.15 21.27
C LYS A 132 8.06 -0.87 20.41
N ILE A 133 9.28 -0.56 20.00
CA ILE A 133 10.15 -1.46 19.22
C ILE A 133 10.51 -2.72 20.02
N VAL A 134 10.74 -2.58 21.33
CA VAL A 134 11.19 -3.68 22.21
C VAL A 134 10.05 -4.32 23.01
N ASP A 135 8.80 -3.97 22.70
CA ASP A 135 7.61 -4.57 23.30
C ASP A 135 7.61 -6.09 23.11
N ASN A 136 6.98 -6.83 24.01
CA ASN A 136 6.86 -8.28 23.88
C ASN A 136 6.13 -8.61 22.55
N PRO A 137 6.63 -9.55 21.72
CA PRO A 137 6.04 -9.81 20.40
C PRO A 137 4.59 -10.31 20.45
N VAL A 138 4.21 -11.03 21.50
CA VAL A 138 2.82 -11.48 21.72
C VAL A 138 1.96 -10.30 22.13
N ASN A 139 2.44 -9.46 23.06
CA ASN A 139 1.75 -8.23 23.44
C ASN A 139 1.55 -7.31 22.23
N ALA A 140 2.59 -7.14 21.42
CA ALA A 140 2.55 -6.30 20.25
C ALA A 140 1.48 -6.75 19.23
N LEU A 141 1.31 -8.06 19.06
CA LEU A 141 0.24 -8.63 18.24
C LEU A 141 -1.15 -8.44 18.86
N MET A 142 -1.28 -8.63 20.17
CA MET A 142 -2.55 -8.49 20.90
C MET A 142 -3.07 -7.04 20.89
N ASP A 143 -2.17 -6.09 21.14
CA ASP A 143 -2.50 -4.66 21.26
C ASP A 143 -2.39 -3.91 19.92
N ALA A 144 -2.06 -4.61 18.83
CA ALA A 144 -1.78 -4.01 17.53
C ALA A 144 -0.70 -2.91 17.59
N ASN A 145 0.36 -3.12 18.37
CA ASN A 145 1.57 -2.30 18.36
C ASN A 145 2.38 -2.63 17.10
N TYR A 146 1.99 -2.02 15.99
CA TYR A 146 2.57 -2.29 14.68
C TYR A 146 4.08 -2.00 14.58
N ILE A 147 4.60 -1.03 15.33
CA ILE A 147 6.05 -0.74 15.35
C ILE A 147 6.83 -1.93 15.92
N GLY A 148 6.38 -2.48 17.05
CA GLY A 148 6.93 -3.70 17.62
C GLY A 148 6.76 -4.88 16.68
N ILE A 149 5.56 -5.04 16.09
CA ILE A 149 5.29 -6.08 15.09
C ILE A 149 6.29 -6.02 13.93
N LEU A 150 6.56 -4.83 13.38
CA LEU A 150 7.51 -4.64 12.29
C LEU A 150 8.93 -5.00 12.72
N ALA A 151 9.38 -4.50 13.88
CA ALA A 151 10.71 -4.78 14.40
C ALA A 151 10.95 -6.30 14.58
N TRP A 152 9.99 -7.00 15.19
CA TRP A 152 10.06 -8.44 15.37
C TRP A 152 9.93 -9.21 14.06
N ALA A 153 9.08 -8.76 13.13
CA ALA A 153 8.95 -9.39 11.81
C ALA A 153 10.24 -9.27 11.00
N VAL A 154 10.89 -8.10 11.02
CA VAL A 154 12.20 -7.88 10.39
C VAL A 154 13.27 -8.75 11.04
N GLY A 155 13.37 -8.73 12.38
CA GLY A 155 14.34 -9.54 13.12
C GLY A 155 14.16 -11.04 12.84
N LEU A 156 12.91 -11.52 12.86
CA LEU A 156 12.57 -12.91 12.52
C LEU A 156 12.89 -13.23 11.06
N GLY A 157 12.50 -12.36 10.13
CA GLY A 157 12.78 -12.53 8.70
C GLY A 157 14.28 -12.63 8.40
N LEU A 158 15.10 -11.79 9.02
CA LEU A 158 16.57 -11.81 8.90
C LEU A 158 17.17 -13.09 9.49
N ALA A 159 16.67 -13.55 10.65
CA ALA A 159 17.09 -14.82 11.25
C ALA A 159 16.73 -16.01 10.34
N LEU A 160 15.50 -16.02 9.80
CA LEU A 160 14.99 -17.04 8.89
C LEU A 160 15.62 -16.99 7.50
N HIS A 161 16.23 -15.88 7.10
CA HIS A 161 16.95 -15.77 5.84
C HIS A 161 18.10 -16.79 5.73
N HIS A 162 18.62 -17.27 6.86
CA HIS A 162 19.65 -18.31 6.92
C HIS A 162 19.09 -19.71 7.24
N ALA A 163 17.77 -19.84 7.38
CA ALA A 163 17.11 -21.11 7.67
C ALA A 163 17.05 -22.03 6.44
N SER A 164 16.65 -23.28 6.69
CA SER A 164 16.45 -24.29 5.65
C SER A 164 15.38 -23.86 4.63
N ALA A 165 15.48 -24.37 3.40
CA ALA A 165 14.47 -24.13 2.36
C ALA A 165 13.06 -24.57 2.82
N THR A 166 12.96 -25.66 3.57
CA THR A 166 11.68 -26.13 4.15
C THR A 166 11.07 -25.11 5.09
N THR A 167 11.86 -24.53 6.01
CA THR A 167 11.36 -23.50 6.93
C THR A 167 10.89 -22.26 6.20
N LYS A 168 11.62 -21.84 5.17
CA LYS A 168 11.28 -20.70 4.33
C LYS A 168 9.97 -20.91 3.56
N ALA A 169 9.80 -22.10 2.98
CA ALA A 169 8.56 -22.51 2.31
C ALA A 169 7.36 -22.52 3.26
N VAL A 170 7.53 -22.99 4.51
CA VAL A 170 6.44 -22.93 5.53
C VAL A 170 6.01 -21.48 5.81
N PHE A 171 6.95 -20.54 5.91
CA PHE A 171 6.60 -19.13 6.11
C PHE A 171 5.95 -18.50 4.88
N GLU A 172 6.35 -18.92 3.68
CA GLU A 172 5.70 -18.52 2.43
C GLU A 172 4.26 -19.04 2.36
N ASP A 173 4.03 -20.31 2.66
CA ASP A 173 2.69 -20.92 2.73
C ASP A 173 1.80 -20.24 3.78
N LEU A 174 2.37 -19.88 4.95
CA LEU A 174 1.66 -19.14 5.98
C LEU A 174 1.27 -17.73 5.51
N SER A 175 2.18 -17.02 4.84
CA SER A 175 1.89 -15.73 4.22
C SER A 175 0.77 -15.84 3.18
N HIS A 176 0.80 -16.88 2.33
CA HIS A 176 -0.28 -17.19 1.40
C HIS A 176 -1.61 -17.46 2.11
N GLY A 177 -1.62 -18.28 3.15
CA GLY A 177 -2.81 -18.60 3.93
C GLY A 177 -3.46 -17.37 4.57
N VAL A 178 -2.68 -16.53 5.25
CA VAL A 178 -3.18 -15.28 5.85
C VAL A 178 -3.67 -14.33 4.77
N SER A 179 -2.96 -14.23 3.64
CA SER A 179 -3.40 -13.42 2.50
C SER A 179 -4.73 -13.89 1.90
N GLN A 180 -5.04 -15.20 1.92
CA GLN A 180 -6.34 -15.71 1.46
C GLN A 180 -7.49 -15.30 2.40
N ILE A 181 -7.26 -15.29 3.71
CA ILE A 181 -8.24 -14.79 4.69
C ILE A 181 -8.55 -13.32 4.39
N VAL A 182 -7.51 -12.51 4.16
CA VAL A 182 -7.66 -11.09 3.80
C VAL A 182 -8.42 -10.93 2.48
N ARG A 183 -8.10 -11.71 1.45
CA ARG A 183 -8.83 -11.71 0.16
C ARG A 183 -10.31 -12.03 0.33
N PHE A 184 -10.65 -12.95 1.24
CA PHE A 184 -12.04 -13.24 1.57
C PHE A 184 -12.72 -12.03 2.22
N ILE A 185 -12.09 -11.39 3.21
CA ILE A 185 -12.63 -10.18 3.85
C ILE A 185 -12.83 -9.07 2.82
N ILE A 186 -11.86 -8.84 1.93
CA ILE A 186 -11.95 -7.85 0.83
C ILE A 186 -13.10 -8.19 -0.13
N ARG A 187 -13.44 -9.48 -0.34
CA ARG A 187 -14.58 -9.85 -1.17
C ARG A 187 -15.91 -9.34 -0.61
N LEU A 188 -15.97 -9.08 0.70
CA LEU A 188 -17.11 -8.50 1.41
C LEU A 188 -17.13 -6.96 1.35
N ALA A 189 -16.08 -6.32 0.82
CA ALA A 189 -15.97 -4.87 0.71
C ALA A 189 -17.18 -4.17 0.08
N PRO A 190 -17.87 -4.72 -0.96
CA PRO A 190 -19.07 -4.08 -1.50
C PRO A 190 -20.16 -3.82 -0.44
N PHE A 191 -20.34 -4.73 0.52
CA PHE A 191 -21.32 -4.59 1.61
C PHE A 191 -20.81 -3.65 2.70
N GLY A 192 -19.53 -3.79 3.06
CA GLY A 192 -18.88 -2.92 4.05
C GLY A 192 -18.87 -1.46 3.61
N ILE A 193 -18.42 -1.19 2.39
CA ILE A 193 -18.36 0.15 1.79
C ILE A 193 -19.76 0.73 1.63
N PHE A 194 -20.75 -0.07 1.20
CA PHE A 194 -22.15 0.37 1.19
C PHE A 194 -22.60 0.88 2.58
N GLY A 195 -22.37 0.09 3.64
CA GLY A 195 -22.72 0.49 5.01
C GLY A 195 -21.96 1.73 5.48
N LEU A 196 -20.65 1.80 5.22
CA LEU A 196 -19.79 2.93 5.58
C LEU A 196 -20.23 4.23 4.89
N VAL A 197 -20.38 4.20 3.56
CA VAL A 197 -20.78 5.38 2.79
C VAL A 197 -22.18 5.83 3.18
N SER A 198 -23.14 4.90 3.33
CA SER A 198 -24.50 5.23 3.77
C SER A 198 -24.51 5.95 5.11
N SER A 199 -23.86 5.37 6.12
CA SER A 199 -23.86 5.91 7.48
C SER A 199 -23.08 7.22 7.58
N THR A 200 -21.95 7.34 6.87
CA THR A 200 -21.13 8.56 6.87
C THR A 200 -21.89 9.71 6.21
N LEU A 201 -22.50 9.50 5.04
CA LEU A 201 -23.25 10.57 4.37
C LEU A 201 -24.53 10.95 5.12
N ALA A 202 -25.18 9.99 5.79
CA ALA A 202 -26.35 10.27 6.61
C ALA A 202 -26.05 11.09 7.88
N THR A 203 -24.82 11.03 8.37
CA THR A 203 -24.39 11.75 9.59
C THR A 203 -23.67 13.06 9.27
N THR A 204 -22.88 13.09 8.20
CA THR A 204 -21.95 14.20 7.89
C THR A 204 -22.27 14.93 6.60
N GLY A 205 -23.25 14.46 5.83
CA GLY A 205 -23.64 15.07 4.56
C GLY A 205 -22.64 14.84 3.44
N PHE A 206 -22.84 15.55 2.32
CA PHE A 206 -22.05 15.37 1.11
C PHE A 206 -20.65 15.99 1.16
N ASP A 207 -20.37 16.84 2.14
CA ASP A 207 -19.07 17.50 2.32
C ASP A 207 -17.93 16.47 2.51
N ALA A 208 -18.23 15.30 3.09
CA ALA A 208 -17.29 14.20 3.21
C ALA A 208 -16.76 13.70 1.85
N LEU A 209 -17.58 13.74 0.79
CA LEU A 209 -17.14 13.34 -0.56
C LEU A 209 -16.10 14.30 -1.13
N ALA A 210 -16.21 15.60 -0.84
CA ALA A 210 -15.22 16.59 -1.28
C ALA A 210 -13.86 16.32 -0.63
N GLY A 211 -13.84 15.98 0.67
CA GLY A 211 -12.62 15.56 1.37
C GLY A 211 -11.99 14.30 0.77
N TYR A 212 -12.80 13.29 0.44
CA TYR A 212 -12.30 12.07 -0.21
C TYR A 212 -11.79 12.31 -1.64
N ALA A 213 -12.44 13.21 -2.38
CA ALA A 213 -11.98 13.61 -3.71
C ALA A 213 -10.63 14.35 -3.64
N GLN A 214 -10.47 15.27 -2.68
CA GLN A 214 -9.19 15.94 -2.43
C GLN A 214 -8.10 14.93 -2.05
N LEU A 215 -8.40 13.99 -1.14
CA LEU A 215 -7.47 12.93 -0.74
C LEU A 215 -6.99 12.13 -1.95
N LEU A 216 -7.94 11.70 -2.80
CA LEU A 216 -7.64 10.96 -4.01
C LEU A 216 -6.82 11.80 -4.99
N ALA A 217 -7.10 13.09 -5.13
CA ALA A 217 -6.35 13.99 -5.99
C ALA A 217 -4.89 14.16 -5.55
N VAL A 218 -4.64 14.32 -4.24
CA VAL A 218 -3.29 14.40 -3.67
C VAL A 218 -2.52 13.10 -3.92
N LEU A 219 -3.17 11.96 -3.68
CA LEU A 219 -2.58 10.64 -3.87
C LEU A 219 -2.23 10.38 -5.35
N LEU A 220 -3.17 10.61 -6.26
CA LEU A 220 -2.93 10.43 -7.70
C LEU A 220 -1.92 11.44 -8.24
N GLY A 221 -1.93 12.67 -7.71
CA GLY A 221 -0.92 13.68 -8.01
C GLY A 221 0.48 13.23 -7.63
N ALA A 222 0.66 12.68 -6.42
CA ALA A 222 1.94 12.11 -5.99
C ALA A 222 2.40 10.98 -6.91
N MET A 223 1.50 10.05 -7.24
CA MET A 223 1.81 8.94 -8.15
C MET A 223 2.18 9.42 -9.56
N ALA A 224 1.48 10.43 -10.07
CA ALA A 224 1.78 11.04 -11.35
C ALA A 224 3.14 11.75 -11.36
N ILE A 225 3.50 12.47 -10.28
CA ILE A 225 4.81 13.10 -10.14
C ILE A 225 5.91 12.02 -10.12
N ILE A 226 5.71 10.92 -9.41
CA ILE A 226 6.70 9.83 -9.44
C ILE A 226 6.82 9.23 -10.84
N ALA A 227 5.70 8.91 -11.49
CA ALA A 227 5.72 8.32 -12.83
C ALA A 227 6.35 9.23 -13.89
N LEU A 228 6.06 10.54 -13.85
CA LEU A 228 6.32 11.47 -14.96
C LEU A 228 7.44 12.49 -14.70
N VAL A 229 7.96 12.56 -13.46
CA VAL A 229 9.03 13.46 -13.08
C VAL A 229 10.18 12.70 -12.42
N VAL A 230 9.93 12.05 -11.27
CA VAL A 230 11.01 11.43 -10.48
C VAL A 230 11.61 10.22 -11.19
N ASN A 231 10.79 9.29 -11.70
CA ASN A 231 11.26 8.14 -12.45
C ASN A 231 12.06 8.57 -13.71
N PRO A 232 11.57 9.50 -14.55
CA PRO A 232 12.36 10.07 -15.64
C PRO A 232 13.69 10.67 -15.21
N ILE A 233 13.74 11.45 -14.11
CA ILE A 233 14.99 12.02 -13.60
C ILE A 233 15.98 10.92 -13.21
N ILE A 234 15.51 9.87 -12.52
CA ILE A 234 16.36 8.72 -12.15
C ILE A 234 16.94 8.06 -13.40
N VAL A 235 16.11 7.82 -14.43
CA VAL A 235 16.56 7.24 -15.70
C VAL A 235 17.57 8.15 -16.40
N LEU A 236 17.31 9.45 -16.47
CA LEU A 236 18.20 10.44 -17.09
C LEU A 236 19.56 10.46 -16.39
N VAL A 237 19.58 10.50 -15.06
CA VAL A 237 20.82 10.50 -14.27
C VAL A 237 21.60 9.19 -14.45
N LYS A 238 20.91 8.05 -14.59
CA LYS A 238 21.56 6.75 -14.75
C LYS A 238 22.09 6.47 -16.15
N THR A 239 21.36 6.89 -17.18
CA THR A 239 21.67 6.55 -18.59
C THR A 239 22.34 7.70 -19.34
N GLY A 240 22.06 8.95 -18.95
CA GLY A 240 22.41 10.15 -19.70
C GLY A 240 21.59 10.33 -20.98
N GLU A 241 20.50 9.58 -21.15
CA GLU A 241 19.64 9.60 -22.32
C GLU A 241 18.26 10.20 -22.01
N ASN A 242 17.52 10.58 -23.05
CA ASN A 242 16.14 11.02 -22.89
C ASN A 242 15.31 9.88 -22.25
N PRO A 243 14.74 10.09 -21.05
CA PRO A 243 14.08 9.03 -20.29
C PRO A 243 12.64 8.74 -20.76
N TYR A 244 11.98 9.71 -21.41
CA TYR A 244 10.54 9.65 -21.69
C TYR A 244 10.11 8.54 -22.64
N PRO A 245 10.86 8.19 -23.72
CA PRO A 245 10.50 7.05 -24.56
C PRO A 245 10.39 5.75 -23.77
N LEU A 246 11.33 5.48 -22.85
CA LEU A 246 11.29 4.31 -21.98
C LEU A 246 10.12 4.39 -21.00
N VAL A 247 9.97 5.52 -20.31
CA VAL A 247 8.94 5.69 -19.28
C VAL A 247 7.53 5.57 -19.86
N PHE A 248 7.24 6.23 -20.99
CA PHE A 248 5.93 6.12 -21.63
C PHE A 248 5.66 4.72 -22.17
N GLN A 249 6.67 4.02 -22.66
CA GLN A 249 6.51 2.63 -23.08
C GLN A 249 6.17 1.73 -21.88
N CYS A 250 6.87 1.88 -20.75
CA CYS A 250 6.57 1.15 -19.52
C CYS A 250 5.18 1.46 -18.97
N ILE A 251 4.78 2.74 -18.94
CA ILE A 251 3.42 3.12 -18.51
C ILE A 251 2.37 2.48 -19.44
N ARG A 252 2.58 2.54 -20.76
CA ARG A 252 1.62 2.02 -21.74
C ARG A 252 1.47 0.51 -21.71
N GLU A 253 2.59 -0.23 -21.71
CA GLU A 253 2.55 -1.69 -21.89
C GLU A 253 2.41 -2.43 -20.54
N SER A 254 3.08 -1.93 -19.49
CA SER A 254 2.98 -2.50 -18.14
C SER A 254 1.93 -1.79 -17.29
N GLY A 255 2.04 -0.46 -17.14
CA GLY A 255 1.21 0.33 -16.23
C GLY A 255 -0.28 0.24 -16.53
N VAL A 256 -0.69 0.39 -17.78
CA VAL A 256 -2.11 0.27 -18.19
C VAL A 256 -2.64 -1.14 -17.89
N THR A 257 -1.86 -2.18 -18.17
CA THR A 257 -2.27 -3.56 -17.89
C THR A 257 -2.42 -3.78 -16.38
N ALA A 258 -1.41 -3.37 -15.59
CA ALA A 258 -1.44 -3.41 -14.13
C ALA A 258 -2.58 -2.58 -13.51
N PHE A 259 -2.94 -1.44 -14.11
CA PHE A 259 -4.04 -0.60 -13.67
C PHE A 259 -5.37 -1.38 -13.66
N PHE A 260 -5.64 -2.13 -14.74
CA PHE A 260 -6.87 -2.90 -14.87
C PHE A 260 -6.83 -4.23 -14.11
N THR A 261 -5.65 -4.85 -13.97
CA THR A 261 -5.53 -6.11 -13.21
C THR A 261 -5.46 -5.90 -11.70
N ARG A 262 -4.97 -4.74 -11.23
CA ARG A 262 -4.73 -4.42 -9.81
C ARG A 262 -3.89 -5.47 -9.09
N SER A 263 -2.96 -6.08 -9.82
CA SER A 263 -2.03 -7.06 -9.27
C SER A 263 -0.69 -7.01 -9.99
N SER A 264 0.35 -6.55 -9.28
CA SER A 264 1.73 -6.56 -9.78
C SER A 264 2.19 -7.99 -10.08
N ALA A 265 1.79 -8.96 -9.24
CA ALA A 265 2.10 -10.37 -9.46
C ALA A 265 1.47 -10.93 -10.75
N ALA A 266 0.21 -10.58 -11.04
CA ALA A 266 -0.45 -10.98 -12.28
C ALA A 266 0.18 -10.31 -13.51
N ASN A 267 0.85 -9.16 -13.34
CA ASN A 267 1.51 -8.42 -14.40
C ASN A 267 2.96 -8.84 -14.66
N ILE A 268 3.53 -9.78 -13.88
CA ILE A 268 4.89 -10.30 -14.09
C ILE A 268 5.12 -10.78 -15.54
N PRO A 269 4.25 -11.62 -16.15
CA PRO A 269 4.49 -12.09 -17.52
C PRO A 269 4.52 -10.96 -18.56
N VAL A 270 3.73 -9.92 -18.35
CA VAL A 270 3.69 -8.72 -19.21
C VAL A 270 5.00 -7.94 -19.10
N ASN A 271 5.49 -7.76 -17.87
CA ASN A 271 6.77 -7.11 -17.61
C ASN A 271 7.96 -7.90 -18.19
N MET A 272 7.94 -9.22 -18.08
CA MET A 272 8.96 -10.10 -18.66
C MET A 272 9.03 -9.96 -20.19
N ALA A 273 7.88 -10.03 -20.88
CA ALA A 273 7.81 -9.83 -22.32
C ALA A 273 8.22 -8.41 -22.76
N LEU A 274 7.91 -7.40 -21.95
CA LEU A 274 8.35 -6.03 -22.21
C LEU A 274 9.87 -5.89 -22.07
N CYS A 275 10.49 -6.51 -21.06
CA CYS A 275 11.94 -6.55 -20.91
C CYS A 275 12.63 -7.24 -22.10
N GLU A 276 12.10 -8.36 -22.57
CA GLU A 276 12.59 -9.05 -23.77
C GLU A 276 12.50 -8.15 -25.02
N LYS A 277 11.36 -7.47 -25.21
CA LYS A 277 11.15 -6.50 -26.30
C LYS A 277 12.14 -5.32 -26.24
N LEU A 278 12.51 -4.89 -25.04
CA LEU A 278 13.52 -3.87 -24.78
C LEU A 278 14.96 -4.38 -24.94
N LYS A 279 15.14 -5.67 -25.26
CA LYS A 279 16.43 -6.35 -25.41
C LYS A 279 17.31 -6.23 -24.16
N LEU A 280 16.66 -6.32 -22.99
CA LEU A 280 17.38 -6.35 -21.71
C LEU A 280 17.99 -7.73 -21.47
N ASP A 281 18.98 -7.78 -20.61
CA ASP A 281 19.63 -9.03 -20.21
C ASP A 281 18.67 -9.95 -19.43
N GLU A 282 18.48 -11.18 -19.94
CA GLU A 282 17.50 -12.15 -19.42
C GLU A 282 17.81 -12.62 -18.01
N ASP A 283 19.09 -12.82 -17.69
CA ASP A 283 19.52 -13.16 -16.34
C ASP A 283 19.12 -12.04 -15.36
N THR A 284 19.15 -10.78 -15.79
CA THR A 284 18.78 -9.63 -14.96
C THR A 284 17.27 -9.54 -14.78
N TYR A 285 16.49 -9.52 -15.87
CA TYR A 285 15.06 -9.25 -15.78
C TYR A 285 14.26 -10.43 -15.22
N SER A 286 14.72 -11.67 -15.42
CA SER A 286 14.10 -12.88 -14.86
C SER A 286 14.10 -12.90 -13.33
N VAL A 287 15.04 -12.18 -12.71
CA VAL A 287 15.13 -12.05 -11.24
C VAL A 287 14.55 -10.71 -10.77
N SER A 288 14.88 -9.60 -11.43
CA SER A 288 14.50 -8.26 -10.98
C SER A 288 13.02 -7.94 -11.10
N ILE A 289 12.31 -8.52 -12.08
CA ILE A 289 10.86 -8.28 -12.26
C ILE A 289 10.04 -8.99 -11.18
N PRO A 290 10.20 -10.31 -10.93
CA PRO A 290 9.50 -10.96 -9.82
C PRO A 290 9.85 -10.34 -8.46
N LEU A 291 11.12 -9.94 -8.27
CA LEU A 291 11.53 -9.25 -7.05
C LEU A 291 10.85 -7.88 -6.93
N GLY A 292 10.86 -7.07 -7.99
CA GLY A 292 10.22 -5.75 -8.03
C GLY A 292 8.73 -5.81 -7.68
N ALA A 293 8.01 -6.79 -8.22
CA ALA A 293 6.61 -7.06 -7.90
C ALA A 293 6.32 -7.33 -6.41
N THR A 294 7.37 -7.49 -5.58
CA THR A 294 7.27 -7.60 -4.12
C THR A 294 7.83 -6.40 -3.37
N ILE A 295 9.03 -5.92 -3.71
CA ILE A 295 9.73 -4.90 -2.91
C ILE A 295 9.63 -3.48 -3.49
N ASN A 296 9.34 -3.32 -4.78
CA ASN A 296 9.27 -2.02 -5.43
C ASN A 296 7.85 -1.46 -5.34
N MET A 297 7.55 -0.91 -4.18
CA MET A 297 6.18 -0.55 -3.80
C MET A 297 6.04 0.96 -3.58
N ALA A 298 6.52 1.76 -4.53
CA ALA A 298 6.48 3.22 -4.50
C ALA A 298 5.06 3.79 -4.33
N GLY A 299 4.09 3.26 -5.06
CA GLY A 299 2.68 3.61 -4.92
C GLY A 299 2.12 3.26 -3.55
N ALA A 300 2.50 2.10 -2.97
CA ALA A 300 2.07 1.74 -1.62
C ALA A 300 2.65 2.69 -0.58
N ALA A 301 3.91 3.09 -0.73
CA ALA A 301 4.53 4.08 0.14
C ALA A 301 3.80 5.44 0.07
N ILE A 302 3.42 5.89 -1.14
CA ILE A 302 2.58 7.10 -1.30
C ILE A 302 1.25 6.94 -0.58
N THR A 303 0.57 5.81 -0.76
CA THR A 303 -0.73 5.52 -0.16
C THR A 303 -0.63 5.56 1.37
N ILE A 304 0.30 4.80 1.95
CA ILE A 304 0.54 4.75 3.40
C ILE A 304 0.81 6.16 3.93
N THR A 305 1.76 6.89 3.33
CA THR A 305 2.12 8.24 3.78
C THR A 305 0.96 9.23 3.67
N THR A 306 0.27 9.28 2.54
CA THR A 306 -0.80 10.27 2.29
C THR A 306 -1.98 10.05 3.23
N LEU A 307 -2.43 8.80 3.40
CA LEU A 307 -3.55 8.49 4.29
C LEU A 307 -3.17 8.68 5.77
N THR A 308 -1.94 8.35 6.18
CA THR A 308 -1.48 8.64 7.54
C THR A 308 -1.41 10.14 7.81
N LEU A 309 -0.89 10.95 6.87
CA LEU A 309 -0.85 12.40 7.05
C LEU A 309 -2.24 13.02 7.05
N ALA A 310 -3.18 12.47 6.27
CA ALA A 310 -4.58 12.89 6.35
C ALA A 310 -5.18 12.59 7.74
N ALA A 311 -4.87 11.42 8.31
CA ALA A 311 -5.27 11.09 9.68
C ALA A 311 -4.66 12.05 10.71
N VAL A 312 -3.38 12.36 10.58
CA VAL A 312 -2.70 13.32 11.45
C VAL A 312 -3.36 14.70 11.38
N HIS A 313 -3.59 15.24 10.17
CA HIS A 313 -4.24 16.54 10.02
C HIS A 313 -5.67 16.54 10.59
N THR A 314 -6.39 15.43 10.43
CA THR A 314 -7.73 15.24 11.01
C THR A 314 -7.70 15.30 12.53
N MET A 315 -6.65 14.75 13.13
CA MET A 315 -6.43 14.70 14.56
C MET A 315 -5.82 15.99 15.14
N GLY A 316 -5.47 16.96 14.30
CA GLY A 316 -4.80 18.19 14.72
C GLY A 316 -3.41 17.95 15.32
N ILE A 317 -2.75 16.83 14.97
CA ILE A 317 -1.40 16.52 15.47
C ILE A 317 -0.40 17.37 14.66
N GLU A 318 0.42 18.16 15.36
CA GLU A 318 1.50 18.90 14.70
C GLU A 318 2.62 17.96 14.27
N ILE A 319 3.10 18.12 13.03
CA ILE A 319 4.22 17.34 12.50
C ILE A 319 5.36 18.28 12.13
N ASP A 320 6.56 17.98 12.65
CA ASP A 320 7.78 18.58 12.18
C ASP A 320 8.41 17.82 10.99
N ILE A 321 9.29 18.48 10.27
CA ILE A 321 9.92 17.94 9.05
C ILE A 321 10.65 16.62 9.34
N LEU A 322 11.25 16.48 10.52
CA LEU A 322 12.02 15.29 10.87
C LEU A 322 11.11 14.08 11.14
N THR A 323 9.97 14.26 11.80
CA THR A 323 8.98 13.19 11.96
C THR A 323 8.36 12.80 10.61
N ALA A 324 8.13 13.76 9.71
CA ALA A 324 7.65 13.47 8.36
C ALA A 324 8.69 12.68 7.52
N LEU A 325 9.98 12.96 7.70
CA LEU A 325 11.07 12.17 7.11
C LEU A 325 11.09 10.75 7.67
N LEU A 326 10.91 10.59 8.99
CA LEU A 326 10.82 9.28 9.62
C LEU A 326 9.63 8.48 9.11
N LEU A 327 8.47 9.11 8.95
CA LEU A 327 7.30 8.51 8.29
C LEU A 327 7.64 8.01 6.89
N SER A 328 8.42 8.78 6.12
CA SER A 328 8.83 8.36 4.77
C SER A 328 9.68 7.09 4.78
N VAL A 329 10.61 6.96 5.74
CA VAL A 329 11.41 5.75 5.93
C VAL A 329 10.52 4.56 6.32
N VAL A 330 9.65 4.75 7.31
CA VAL A 330 8.76 3.68 7.79
C VAL A 330 7.80 3.25 6.68
N ALA A 331 7.19 4.19 5.96
CA ALA A 331 6.30 3.89 4.84
C ALA A 331 7.03 3.12 3.74
N ALA A 332 8.26 3.50 3.39
CA ALA A 332 9.04 2.80 2.36
C ALA A 332 9.41 1.35 2.77
N ILE A 333 9.81 1.13 4.03
CA ILE A 333 10.10 -0.22 4.54
C ILE A 333 8.81 -1.04 4.60
N SER A 334 7.73 -0.44 5.09
CA SER A 334 6.42 -1.10 5.23
C SER A 334 5.86 -1.49 3.86
N ALA A 335 6.00 -0.63 2.86
CA ALA A 335 5.52 -0.86 1.50
C ALA A 335 6.06 -2.16 0.88
N CYS A 336 7.30 -2.57 1.19
CA CYS A 336 7.85 -3.87 0.79
C CYS A 336 7.03 -5.06 1.32
N GLY A 337 6.30 -4.86 2.43
CA GLY A 337 5.38 -5.82 3.03
C GLY A 337 3.94 -5.75 2.46
N ALA A 338 3.66 -4.89 1.49
CA ALA A 338 2.34 -4.82 0.84
C ALA A 338 2.16 -5.88 -0.27
N SER A 339 3.20 -6.66 -0.56
CA SER A 339 3.34 -7.42 -1.81
C SER A 339 2.17 -8.37 -2.12
N GLY A 340 1.62 -8.26 -3.34
CA GLY A 340 0.75 -9.28 -3.97
C GLY A 340 -0.67 -9.41 -3.41
N VAL A 341 -1.07 -8.55 -2.49
CA VAL A 341 -2.42 -8.55 -1.89
C VAL A 341 -3.13 -7.25 -2.27
N ALA A 342 -4.30 -7.36 -2.91
CA ALA A 342 -5.13 -6.20 -3.23
C ALA A 342 -5.44 -5.40 -1.95
N GLY A 343 -5.28 -4.08 -1.97
CA GLY A 343 -5.43 -3.24 -0.77
C GLY A 343 -4.42 -3.53 0.35
N GLY A 344 -3.32 -4.25 0.08
CA GLY A 344 -2.29 -4.59 1.06
C GLY A 344 -1.61 -3.36 1.66
N SER A 345 -1.42 -2.30 0.88
CA SER A 345 -0.89 -1.01 1.34
C SER A 345 -1.81 -0.34 2.36
N LEU A 346 -3.12 -0.43 2.18
CA LEU A 346 -4.10 0.11 3.13
C LEU A 346 -3.95 -0.56 4.50
N LEU A 347 -3.67 -1.86 4.54
CA LEU A 347 -3.49 -2.62 5.78
C LEU A 347 -2.21 -2.26 6.55
N LEU A 348 -1.32 -1.49 5.94
CA LEU A 348 -0.10 -0.98 6.56
C LEU A 348 -0.23 0.47 7.05
N ILE A 349 -1.37 1.13 6.81
CA ILE A 349 -1.64 2.47 7.35
C ILE A 349 -1.62 2.48 8.89
N PRO A 350 -2.20 1.50 9.61
CA PRO A 350 -2.15 1.48 11.07
C PRO A 350 -0.74 1.47 11.65
N LEU A 351 0.21 0.87 10.94
CA LEU A 351 1.62 0.92 11.29
C LEU A 351 2.18 2.34 11.27
N ALA A 352 1.95 3.06 10.18
CA ALA A 352 2.39 4.44 10.05
C ALA A 352 1.66 5.39 11.02
N CYS A 353 0.35 5.18 11.23
CA CYS A 353 -0.44 5.92 12.22
C CYS A 353 0.09 5.71 13.66
N GLY A 354 0.55 4.50 13.98
CA GLY A 354 1.12 4.18 15.29
C GLY A 354 2.35 5.02 15.67
N LEU A 355 3.09 5.57 14.69
CA LEU A 355 4.21 6.49 14.91
C LEU A 355 3.76 7.79 15.59
N PHE A 356 2.54 8.24 15.28
CA PHE A 356 1.97 9.50 15.78
C PHE A 356 1.09 9.28 17.01
N GLY A 357 1.10 8.07 17.58
CA GLY A 357 0.21 7.72 18.70
C GLY A 357 -1.27 7.63 18.31
N ILE A 358 -1.58 7.59 17.01
CA ILE A 358 -2.98 7.48 16.55
C ILE A 358 -3.52 6.09 16.94
N PRO A 359 -4.64 6.03 17.70
CA PRO A 359 -5.26 4.76 18.08
C PRO A 359 -5.63 3.89 16.89
N ASN A 360 -5.56 2.57 17.07
CA ASN A 360 -5.86 1.59 16.01
C ASN A 360 -7.32 1.73 15.52
N GLU A 361 -8.25 2.12 16.40
CA GLU A 361 -9.65 2.41 16.05
C GLU A 361 -9.76 3.48 14.98
N ILE A 362 -8.99 4.57 15.10
CA ILE A 362 -8.95 5.66 14.13
C ILE A 362 -8.22 5.22 12.88
N ALA A 363 -7.06 4.57 13.03
CA ALA A 363 -6.30 4.10 11.89
C ALA A 363 -7.12 3.15 10.99
N MET A 364 -7.96 2.29 11.59
CA MET A 364 -8.84 1.40 10.82
C MET A 364 -9.99 2.13 10.11
N GLN A 365 -10.44 3.28 10.63
CA GLN A 365 -11.35 4.16 9.89
C GLN A 365 -10.65 4.80 8.69
N VAL A 366 -9.38 5.16 8.81
CA VAL A 366 -8.56 5.66 7.69
C VAL A 366 -8.42 4.58 6.60
N VAL A 367 -8.16 3.32 7.00
CA VAL A 367 -8.17 2.16 6.09
C VAL A 367 -9.52 2.04 5.37
N ALA A 368 -10.62 2.23 6.11
CA ALA A 368 -11.98 2.19 5.56
C ALA A 368 -12.19 3.28 4.48
N VAL A 369 -11.74 4.51 4.74
CA VAL A 369 -11.74 5.59 3.73
C VAL A 369 -10.89 5.22 2.52
N GLY A 370 -9.72 4.61 2.75
CA GLY A 370 -8.87 4.06 1.70
C GLY A 370 -9.61 3.07 0.80
N PHE A 371 -10.47 2.20 1.36
CA PHE A 371 -11.31 1.29 0.58
C PHE A 371 -12.40 2.00 -0.24
N ILE A 372 -12.93 3.13 0.23
CA ILE A 372 -13.91 3.95 -0.52
C ILE A 372 -13.27 4.48 -1.82
N ILE A 373 -12.06 5.05 -1.71
CA ILE A 373 -11.32 5.57 -2.88
C ILE A 373 -10.48 4.48 -3.59
N GLY A 374 -10.46 3.28 -3.01
CA GLY A 374 -9.53 2.20 -3.31
C GLY A 374 -9.61 1.69 -4.74
N VAL A 375 -10.75 1.84 -5.42
CA VAL A 375 -10.87 1.44 -6.83
C VAL A 375 -9.84 2.17 -7.69
N VAL A 376 -9.78 3.50 -7.60
CA VAL A 376 -8.90 4.31 -8.43
C VAL A 376 -7.49 4.32 -7.86
N GLN A 377 -7.40 4.40 -6.53
CA GLN A 377 -6.15 4.40 -5.77
C GLN A 377 -5.34 3.12 -6.00
N ASP A 378 -5.91 1.93 -5.78
CA ASP A 378 -5.23 0.62 -5.89
C ASP A 378 -4.82 0.33 -7.34
N SER A 379 -5.65 0.74 -8.31
CA SER A 379 -5.32 0.68 -9.73
C SER A 379 -4.12 1.55 -10.09
N ALA A 380 -4.11 2.81 -9.67
CA ALA A 380 -2.99 3.72 -9.94
C ALA A 380 -1.71 3.29 -9.20
N GLU A 381 -1.85 2.82 -7.95
CA GLU A 381 -0.77 2.26 -7.15
C GLU A 381 -0.11 1.08 -7.87
N THR A 382 -0.92 0.09 -8.29
CA THR A 382 -0.41 -1.10 -8.98
C THR A 382 0.25 -0.73 -10.31
N ALA A 383 -0.35 0.20 -11.06
CA ALA A 383 0.20 0.68 -12.32
C ALA A 383 1.58 1.33 -12.13
N LEU A 384 1.73 2.17 -11.09
CA LEU A 384 2.99 2.80 -10.76
C LEU A 384 4.05 1.78 -10.34
N ASN A 385 3.72 0.89 -9.41
CA ASN A 385 4.64 -0.14 -8.92
C ASN A 385 5.15 -1.01 -10.09
N SER A 386 4.21 -1.57 -10.85
CA SER A 386 4.54 -2.54 -11.91
C SER A 386 5.29 -1.91 -13.09
N SER A 387 4.94 -0.69 -13.50
CA SER A 387 5.68 -0.01 -14.57
C SER A 387 7.10 0.38 -14.12
N THR A 388 7.27 0.74 -12.85
CA THR A 388 8.58 1.13 -12.30
C THR A 388 9.55 -0.06 -12.22
N ASP A 389 9.06 -1.29 -12.05
CA ASP A 389 9.89 -2.51 -12.11
C ASP A 389 10.71 -2.57 -13.40
N VAL A 390 10.04 -2.35 -14.53
CA VAL A 390 10.67 -2.37 -15.85
C VAL A 390 11.53 -1.13 -16.05
N VAL A 391 11.07 0.06 -15.61
CA VAL A 391 11.84 1.31 -15.75
C VAL A 391 13.21 1.20 -15.09
N PHE A 392 13.29 0.75 -13.84
CA PHE A 392 14.58 0.68 -13.13
C PHE A 392 15.45 -0.48 -13.59
N THR A 393 14.85 -1.62 -13.95
CA THR A 393 15.57 -2.72 -14.59
C THR A 393 16.22 -2.26 -15.89
N ALA A 394 15.45 -1.62 -16.78
CA ALA A 394 15.94 -1.07 -18.04
C ALA A 394 17.01 0.02 -17.84
N ALA A 395 16.83 0.92 -16.86
CA ALA A 395 17.81 1.96 -16.57
C ALA A 395 19.17 1.39 -16.19
N VAL A 396 19.20 0.34 -15.36
CA VAL A 396 20.45 -0.32 -14.96
C VAL A 396 21.09 -1.07 -16.13
N CYS A 397 20.32 -1.88 -16.86
CA CYS A 397 20.84 -2.63 -18.01
C CYS A 397 21.44 -1.68 -19.07
N LYS A 398 20.74 -0.60 -19.42
CA LYS A 398 21.22 0.39 -20.40
C LYS A 398 22.47 1.12 -19.94
N ALA A 399 22.51 1.56 -18.67
CA ALA A 399 23.68 2.21 -18.11
C ALA A 399 24.93 1.32 -18.14
N LYS A 400 24.74 0.00 -18.05
CA LYS A 400 25.84 -0.98 -18.09
C LYS A 400 26.31 -1.31 -19.49
N HIS A 401 25.41 -1.50 -20.44
CA HIS A 401 25.79 -1.66 -21.85
C HIS A 401 26.67 -0.50 -22.35
N LYS A 402 26.45 0.73 -21.87
CA LYS A 402 27.28 1.89 -22.19
C LYS A 402 28.66 1.91 -21.50
N GLN A 403 28.81 1.21 -20.37
CA GLN A 403 30.11 1.08 -19.69
C GLN A 403 30.95 -0.04 -20.30
N ASP A 404 30.29 -1.04 -20.89
CA ASP A 404 30.93 -2.23 -21.48
C ASP A 404 31.21 -2.05 -22.99
N ALA A 405 30.64 -1.02 -23.63
CA ALA A 405 30.88 -0.60 -25.01
C ALA A 405 31.84 0.61 -25.08
#